data_AF-A0A6N2KZM6-F1
#
_entry.id   AF-A0A6N2KZM6-F1
#
_cell.length_a   1.000
_cell.length_b   1.000
_cell.length_c   1.000
_cell.angle_alpha   90.00
_cell.angle_beta   90.00
_cell.angle_gamma   90.00
#
_symmetry.space_group_name_H-M   'P 1'
#
loop_
_entity.id
_entity.type
_entity.pdbx_description
1 polymer ?
#
loop_
_entity_poly.entity_id
_entity_poly.type
_entity_poly.pdbx_seq_one_letter_code
_entity_poly.pdbx_strand_id
1 'polypeptide(L)'
;MRLLQLGFFLALASGLSALLIYIAGVSDLYTTTKLSDQDLEALQSLQNGFKKCVSKNGLGLQAVTKGSDYCQVTLNFPTDTVPKWKDPKTGQLEGLSFEFNLCEAVATWEQ
;
A
#
# COMPACT_ATOMS: atom_id res chain seq x y z
N MET A 1 -34.68 -16.48 -45.49
CA MET A 1 -34.23 -15.25 -44.77
C MET A 1 -34.45 -15.33 -43.26
N ARG A 2 -35.55 -15.90 -42.75
CA ARG A 2 -35.84 -15.96 -41.30
C ARG A 2 -34.81 -16.73 -40.47
N LEU A 3 -34.27 -17.85 -40.97
CA LEU A 3 -33.22 -18.61 -40.28
C LEU A 3 -31.90 -17.83 -40.14
N LEU A 4 -31.53 -17.07 -41.17
CA LEU A 4 -30.34 -16.20 -41.14
C LEU A 4 -30.52 -15.07 -40.11
N GLN A 5 -31.72 -14.48 -40.04
CA GLN A 5 -32.06 -13.46 -39.05
C GLN A 5 -32.02 -14.01 -37.62
N LEU A 6 -32.55 -15.22 -37.39
CA LEU A 6 -32.50 -15.87 -36.08
C LEU A 6 -31.06 -16.19 -35.64
N GLY A 7 -30.22 -16.68 -36.54
CA GLY A 7 -28.80 -16.91 -36.25
C GLY A 7 -28.06 -15.62 -35.91
N PHE A 8 -28.36 -14.53 -36.62
CA PHE A 8 -27.80 -13.20 -36.35
C PHE A 8 -28.20 -12.69 -34.96
N PHE A 9 -29.49 -12.79 -34.58
CA PHE A 9 -29.94 -12.38 -33.24
C PHE A 9 -29.28 -13.21 -32.12
N LEU A 10 -29.09 -14.52 -32.34
CA LEU A 10 -28.44 -15.39 -31.37
C LEU A 10 -26.98 -15.01 -31.15
N ALA A 11 -26.24 -14.74 -32.24
CA ALA A 11 -24.86 -14.27 -32.18
C ALA A 11 -24.75 -12.91 -31.49
N LEU A 12 -25.68 -11.99 -31.78
CA LEU A 12 -25.69 -10.65 -31.19
C LEU A 12 -25.98 -10.69 -29.69
N ALA A 13 -26.96 -11.49 -29.27
CA ALA A 13 -27.28 -11.70 -27.86
C ALA A 13 -26.13 -12.37 -27.09
N SER A 14 -25.45 -13.35 -27.69
CA SER A 14 -24.28 -14.01 -27.09
C SER A 14 -23.11 -13.03 -26.92
N GLY A 15 -22.81 -12.23 -27.95
CA GLY A 15 -21.77 -11.21 -27.91
C GLY A 15 -22.06 -10.11 -26.88
N LEU A 16 -23.29 -9.61 -26.82
CA LEU A 16 -23.72 -8.65 -25.79
C LEU A 16 -23.61 -9.23 -24.38
N SER A 17 -24.02 -10.49 -24.19
CA SER A 17 -23.92 -11.15 -22.89
C SER A 17 -22.48 -11.30 -22.43
N ALA A 18 -21.56 -11.70 -23.32
CA ALA A 18 -20.14 -11.79 -23.01
C ALA A 18 -19.53 -10.43 -22.67
N LEU A 19 -19.90 -9.38 -23.39
CA LEU A 19 -19.44 -8.01 -23.11
C LEU A 19 -19.94 -7.52 -21.74
N LEU A 20 -21.20 -7.79 -21.41
CA LEU A 20 -21.78 -7.41 -20.12
C LEU A 20 -21.13 -8.16 -18.96
N ILE A 21 -20.84 -9.45 -19.12
CA ILE A 21 -20.10 -10.23 -18.12
C ILE A 21 -18.67 -9.69 -17.94
N TYR A 22 -17.99 -9.33 -19.03
CA TYR A 22 -16.66 -8.72 -18.96
C TYR A 22 -16.70 -7.37 -18.24
N ILE A 23 -17.65 -6.50 -18.58
CA ILE A 23 -17.77 -5.18 -17.93
C ILE A 23 -18.12 -5.34 -16.46
N ALA A 24 -19.15 -6.13 -16.13
CA ALA A 24 -19.57 -6.31 -14.74
C ALA A 24 -18.50 -7.01 -13.90
N GLY A 25 -17.89 -8.09 -14.41
CA GLY A 25 -16.87 -8.85 -13.70
C GLY A 25 -15.53 -8.13 -13.56
N VAL A 26 -15.07 -7.40 -14.60
CA VAL A 26 -13.82 -6.64 -14.54
C VAL A 26 -13.98 -5.34 -13.73
N SER A 27 -15.16 -4.71 -13.75
CA SER A 27 -15.42 -3.53 -12.92
C SER A 27 -15.41 -3.87 -11.44
N ASP A 28 -15.89 -5.06 -11.06
CA ASP A 28 -15.88 -5.54 -9.66
C ASP A 28 -14.46 -5.87 -9.17
N LEU A 29 -13.59 -6.38 -10.06
CA LEU A 29 -12.16 -6.57 -9.77
C LEU A 29 -11.38 -5.25 -9.66
N TYR A 30 -11.86 -4.19 -10.33
CA TYR A 30 -11.32 -2.83 -10.22
C TYR A 30 -12.02 -1.99 -9.15
N THR A 31 -12.73 -2.64 -8.22
CA THR A 31 -13.09 -2.02 -6.95
C THR A 31 -11.79 -1.81 -6.18
N THR A 32 -11.14 -0.68 -6.46
CA THR A 32 -10.22 -0.06 -5.51
C THR A 32 -10.99 -0.01 -4.21
N THR A 33 -10.63 -0.87 -3.25
CA THR A 33 -11.15 -0.86 -1.90
C THR A 33 -10.74 0.47 -1.30
N LYS A 34 -11.54 1.50 -1.58
CA LYS A 34 -11.42 2.77 -0.89
C LYS A 34 -11.68 2.44 0.57
N LEU A 35 -10.62 2.56 1.37
CA LEU A 35 -10.70 2.46 2.81
C LEU A 35 -11.80 3.40 3.29
N SER A 36 -12.59 2.93 4.27
CA SER A 36 -13.57 3.81 4.88
C SER A 36 -12.84 4.95 5.59
N ASP A 37 -13.53 6.07 5.80
CA ASP A 37 -12.97 7.18 6.58
C ASP A 37 -12.54 6.73 7.99
N GLN A 38 -13.28 5.77 8.57
CA GLN A 38 -12.95 5.16 9.86
C GLN A 38 -11.64 4.37 9.81
N ASP A 39 -11.40 3.60 8.74
CA ASP A 39 -10.14 2.85 8.59
C ASP A 39 -8.97 3.81 8.38
N LEU A 40 -9.17 4.89 7.62
CA LEU A 40 -8.16 5.94 7.44
C LEU A 40 -7.82 6.63 8.77
N GLU A 41 -8.82 6.93 9.59
CA GLU A 41 -8.62 7.49 10.92
C GLU A 41 -7.86 6.52 11.84
N ALA A 42 -8.20 5.23 11.79
CA ALA A 42 -7.50 4.20 12.54
C ALA A 42 -6.02 4.08 12.13
N LEU A 43 -5.74 4.08 10.83
CA LEU A 43 -4.37 4.06 10.31
C LEU A 43 -3.58 5.32 10.71
N GLN A 44 -4.22 6.49 10.63
CA GLN A 44 -3.58 7.74 11.06
C GLN A 44 -3.29 7.73 12.57
N SER A 45 -4.21 7.21 13.38
CA SER A 45 -4.04 7.04 14.82
C SER A 45 -2.88 6.10 15.13
N LEU A 46 -2.81 4.95 14.44
CA LEU A 46 -1.71 4.00 14.54
C LEU A 46 -0.36 4.65 14.20
N GLN A 47 -0.28 5.34 13.06
CA GLN A 47 0.94 6.02 12.62
C GLN A 47 1.40 7.07 13.65
N ASN A 48 0.47 7.88 14.17
CA ASN A 48 0.78 8.88 15.20
C ASN A 48 1.23 8.23 16.52
N GLY A 49 0.56 7.14 16.92
CA GLY A 49 0.93 6.35 18.09
C GLY A 49 2.34 5.77 17.97
N PHE A 50 2.66 5.21 16.81
CA PHE A 50 4.00 4.70 16.50
C PHE A 50 5.06 5.81 16.59
N LYS A 51 4.82 6.97 15.98
CA LYS A 51 5.76 8.11 16.05
C LYS A 51 6.03 8.55 17.48
N LYS A 52 4.97 8.63 18.30
CA LYS A 52 5.07 8.96 19.72
C LYS A 52 5.85 7.88 20.50
N CYS A 53 5.64 6.61 20.17
CA CYS A 53 6.38 5.50 20.78
C CYS A 53 7.87 5.59 20.47
N VAL A 54 8.24 5.77 19.19
CA VAL A 54 9.64 5.93 18.76
C VAL A 54 10.28 7.15 19.43
N SER A 55 9.57 8.28 19.51
CA SER A 55 10.09 9.46 20.20
C SER A 55 10.40 9.24 21.68
N LYS A 56 9.67 8.35 22.37
CA LYS A 56 9.86 8.06 23.80
C LYS A 56 10.81 6.89 24.07
N ASN A 57 10.75 5.86 23.23
CA ASN A 57 11.37 4.56 23.47
C ASN A 57 12.37 4.15 22.38
N GLY A 58 12.48 4.90 21.28
CA GLY A 58 13.29 4.57 20.10
C GLY A 58 14.77 4.89 20.22
N LEU A 59 15.29 5.06 21.43
CA LEU A 59 16.73 5.23 21.71
C LEU A 59 17.42 6.33 20.87
N GLY A 60 16.72 7.45 20.66
CA GLY A 60 17.21 8.60 19.89
C GLY A 60 16.74 8.64 18.42
N LEU A 61 16.12 7.57 17.92
CA LEU A 61 15.50 7.59 16.60
C LEU A 61 14.31 8.54 16.53
N GLN A 62 14.04 9.04 15.33
CA GLN A 62 12.89 9.87 15.01
C GLN A 62 12.08 9.20 13.90
N ALA A 63 10.78 9.05 14.14
CA ALA A 63 9.85 8.56 13.13
C ALA A 63 9.16 9.75 12.44
N VAL A 64 9.40 9.90 11.13
CA VAL A 64 8.83 10.96 10.31
C VAL A 64 7.93 10.39 9.22
N THR A 65 6.81 11.05 8.96
CA THR A 65 5.92 10.69 7.86
C THR A 65 6.34 11.48 6.62
N LYS A 66 6.41 10.83 5.45
CA LYS A 66 6.61 11.51 4.16
C LYS A 66 5.36 11.33 3.30
N GLY A 67 4.78 12.43 2.84
CA GLY A 67 3.62 12.41 1.95
C GLY A 67 2.32 11.98 2.63
N SER A 68 1.40 11.43 1.85
CA SER A 68 0.04 11.04 2.26
C SER A 68 -0.13 9.54 2.52
N ASP A 69 0.97 8.79 2.55
CA ASP A 69 0.92 7.35 2.83
C ASP A 69 0.83 7.12 4.34
N TYR A 70 -0.29 6.55 4.78
CA TYR A 70 -0.56 6.25 6.19
C TYR A 70 0.25 5.05 6.70
N CYS A 71 0.69 4.16 5.81
CA CYS A 71 1.48 2.99 6.13
C CYS A 71 2.98 3.30 6.20
N GLN A 72 3.44 4.32 5.49
CA GLN A 72 4.86 4.60 5.37
C GLN A 72 5.40 5.57 6.43
N VAL A 73 6.42 5.13 7.16
CA VAL A 73 7.19 5.96 8.09
C VAL A 73 8.68 5.81 7.78
N THR A 74 9.42 6.92 7.86
CA THR A 74 10.89 6.89 7.82
C THR A 74 11.43 7.00 9.23
N LEU A 75 12.26 6.04 9.64
CA LEU A 75 13.03 6.08 10.87
C LEU A 75 14.38 6.72 10.58
N ASN A 76 14.62 7.88 11.20
CA ASN A 76 15.86 8.63 11.07
C ASN A 76 16.68 8.53 12.35
N PHE A 77 17.98 8.35 12.19
CA PHE A 77 18.93 8.65 13.25
C PHE A 77 19.02 10.17 13.49
N PRO A 78 19.46 10.60 14.68
CA PRO A 78 19.80 12.00 14.93
C PRO A 78 20.75 12.55 13.85
N THR A 79 20.57 13.82 13.47
CA THR A 79 21.33 14.46 12.38
C THR A 79 22.83 14.56 12.64
N ASP A 80 23.25 14.49 13.90
CA ASP A 80 24.63 14.47 14.37
C ASP A 80 25.23 13.05 14.45
N THR A 81 24.47 12.02 14.08
CA THR A 81 24.96 10.65 14.05
C THR A 81 26.01 10.48 12.96
N VAL A 82 27.19 9.98 13.33
CA VAL A 82 28.25 9.63 12.39
C VAL A 82 28.19 8.12 12.11
N PRO A 83 27.96 7.69 10.85
CA PRO A 83 27.90 6.27 10.51
C PRO A 83 29.29 5.65 10.71
N LYS A 84 29.35 4.58 11.52
CA LYS A 84 30.61 3.91 11.87
C LYS A 84 30.95 2.77 10.93
N TRP A 85 29.92 2.16 10.34
CA TRP A 85 30.10 1.02 9.47
C TRP A 85 30.21 1.47 8.01
N LYS A 86 31.15 0.85 7.31
CA LYS A 86 31.40 1.03 5.88
C LYS A 86 31.39 -0.36 5.25
N ASP A 87 30.58 -0.53 4.22
CA ASP A 87 30.49 -1.78 3.49
C ASP A 87 31.85 -2.13 2.89
N PRO A 88 32.42 -3.31 3.20
CA PRO A 88 33.73 -3.71 2.69
C PRO A 88 33.76 -4.00 1.18
N LYS A 89 32.61 -4.30 0.56
CA LYS A 89 32.50 -4.59 -0.88
C LYS A 89 32.29 -3.32 -1.69
N THR A 90 31.36 -2.47 -1.25
CA THR A 90 30.96 -1.27 -2.01
C THR A 90 31.68 -0.01 -1.55
N GLY A 91 32.25 -0.02 -0.34
CA GLY A 91 32.82 1.17 0.27
C GLY A 91 31.79 2.23 0.68
N GLN A 92 30.49 1.92 0.66
CA GLN A 92 29.46 2.85 1.08
C GLN A 92 29.33 2.89 2.61
N LEU A 93 29.08 4.08 3.15
CA LEU A 93 28.73 4.22 4.57
C LEU A 93 27.31 3.72 4.82
N GLU A 94 27.07 3.18 6.00
CA GLU A 94 25.75 2.77 6.43
C GLU A 94 24.74 3.93 6.33
N GLY A 95 23.53 3.62 5.86
CA GLY A 95 22.43 4.57 5.85
C GLY A 95 21.99 4.96 7.27
N LEU A 96 21.51 6.19 7.42
CA LEU A 96 20.99 6.74 8.69
C LEU A 96 19.48 7.01 8.63
N SER A 97 18.82 6.51 7.61
CA SER A 97 17.40 6.71 7.34
C SER A 97 16.86 5.41 6.75
N PHE A 98 15.84 4.84 7.40
CA PHE A 98 15.27 3.55 7.04
C PHE A 98 13.77 3.69 6.84
N GLU A 99 13.30 3.14 5.74
CA GLU A 99 11.88 3.06 5.44
C GLU A 99 11.23 1.91 6.21
N PHE A 100 10.07 2.19 6.80
CA PHE A 100 9.34 1.25 7.62
C PHE A 100 7.85 1.27 7.25
N ASN A 101 7.34 0.13 6.80
CA ASN A 101 5.94 -0.06 6.47
C ASN A 101 5.17 -0.60 7.69
N LEU A 102 4.37 0.27 8.32
CA LEU A 102 3.56 -0.05 9.49
C LEU A 102 2.49 -1.10 9.18
N CYS A 103 1.85 -1.01 8.02
CA CYS A 103 0.75 -1.89 7.65
C CYS A 103 1.25 -3.31 7.40
N GLU A 104 2.41 -3.45 6.74
CA GLU A 104 3.07 -4.75 6.58
C GLU A 104 3.49 -5.35 7.93
N ALA A 105 4.05 -4.54 8.83
CA ALA A 105 4.42 -4.99 10.17
C ALA A 105 3.22 -5.48 10.98
N VAL A 106 2.08 -4.76 10.93
CA VAL A 106 0.83 -5.19 11.59
C VAL A 106 0.29 -6.46 10.95
N ALA A 107 0.20 -6.52 9.63
CA ALA A 107 -0.28 -7.69 8.91
C ALA A 107 0.57 -8.95 9.18
N THR A 108 1.86 -8.77 9.44
CA THR A 108 2.76 -9.88 9.81
C THR A 108 2.59 -10.28 11.28
N TRP A 109 2.27 -9.34 12.17
CA TRP A 109 2.07 -9.61 13.59
C TRP A 109 0.78 -10.37 13.89
N GLU A 110 -0.25 -10.21 13.08
CA GLU A 110 -1.56 -10.86 13.25
C GLU A 110 -1.60 -12.32 12.76
N GLN A 111 -0.52 -12.83 12.15
CA GLN A 111 -0.39 -14.22 11.69
C GLN A 111 -0.01 -15.17 12.83
#